data_AF-V5GZX5-F1
#
_entry.id   AF-V5GZX5-F1
#
_cell.length_a   1.000
_cell.length_b   1.000
_cell.length_c   1.000
_cell.angle_alpha   90.00
_cell.angle_beta   90.00
_cell.angle_gamma   90.00
#
_symmetry.space_group_name_H-M   'P 1'
#
loop_
_entity.id
_entity.type
_entity.pdbx_description
1 polymer ?
#
loop_
_entity_poly.entity_id
_entity_poly.type
_entity_poly.pdbx_seq_one_letter_code
_entity_poly.pdbx_strand_id
1 'polypeptide(L)'
;MQALHLLCQMNPAQALIVRAKAVELCRMPGLAVLLTLDHCEPDSDSELAGDLVAFVSGLLLGSDDKVRTWFAQYVRSCQKKGETGKGSTLEALRGELLSRLQRLVLFSMEQQDLPDCRVVQANSLLRLFCALRGIAGLKFTEDEVAVLVQLATSHPPPSAAGIRFVSLGLCMLLACPSLVSSQEHEKQATRWIRWLMREESYFGRTSGVNASFGEMLLLIAIHFHGNQLSPIADLVCSTLGMKIPIRPNSLAKMKAVFTQELFTDQVVTAHAVKVAVTPNLNANTAGFLPVHCIYQLLKSRAFTKHRVRIKEWVLKQLCASVPPLHPILPALVEVYVNSVIVPSCKGSQETTNEPLSEEEIASVFGQVLQDGAANGTQGKHAVGTGCVTSRDDTSGLMVPQLLLLYYLLLYEDTRLNNMKAIVTSGRKVKRYGADFLSQLPMRYLVTTAQRDERYAGLFPPLLRLLASHHPHLCMVDDWLRGEGGAVTSLPQR
;
A
#
# COMPACT_ATOMS: atom_id res chain seq x y z
N MET A 1 -8.58 4.33 48.67
CA MET A 1 -7.39 4.54 47.82
C MET A 1 -6.23 5.11 48.65
N GLN A 2 -6.33 6.34 49.17
CA GLN A 2 -5.26 6.98 49.96
C GLN A 2 -4.79 6.13 51.16
N ALA A 3 -5.69 5.54 51.94
CA ALA A 3 -5.31 4.67 53.06
C ALA A 3 -4.48 3.45 52.61
N LEU A 4 -4.83 2.80 51.50
CA LEU A 4 -4.07 1.66 50.97
C LEU A 4 -2.71 2.09 50.40
N HIS A 5 -2.64 3.27 49.80
CA HIS A 5 -1.40 3.86 49.31
C HIS A 5 -0.42 4.13 50.45
N LEU A 6 -0.87 4.78 51.53
CA LEU A 6 -0.07 5.01 52.74
C LEU A 6 0.43 3.69 53.38
N LEU A 7 -0.42 2.67 53.44
CA LEU A 7 -0.01 1.34 53.95
C LEU A 7 1.07 0.69 53.06
N CYS A 8 1.00 0.88 51.75
CA CYS A 8 2.04 0.38 50.82
C CYS A 8 3.34 1.18 50.95
N GLN A 9 3.28 2.48 51.25
CA GLN A 9 4.48 3.27 51.56
C GLN A 9 5.15 2.82 52.87
N MET A 10 4.35 2.42 53.87
CA MET A 10 4.88 1.86 55.12
C MET A 10 5.48 0.46 54.94
N ASN A 11 5.04 -0.29 53.92
CA ASN A 11 5.55 -1.64 53.62
C ASN A 11 5.78 -1.84 52.11
N PRO A 12 6.93 -1.37 51.56
CA PRO A 12 7.20 -1.41 50.12
C PRO A 12 7.28 -2.84 49.56
N ALA A 13 7.62 -3.84 50.38
CA ALA A 13 7.67 -5.23 49.96
C ALA A 13 6.31 -5.78 49.47
N GLN A 14 5.19 -5.23 49.96
CA GLN A 14 3.84 -5.64 49.57
C GLN A 14 3.26 -4.77 48.45
N ALA A 15 3.88 -3.65 48.10
CA ALA A 15 3.32 -2.68 47.17
C ALA A 15 3.14 -3.25 45.75
N LEU A 16 4.11 -4.03 45.24
CA LEU A 16 3.99 -4.69 43.93
C LEU A 16 2.93 -5.80 43.92
N ILE A 17 2.74 -6.50 45.05
CA ILE A 17 1.70 -7.53 45.21
C ILE A 17 0.32 -6.86 45.18
N VAL A 18 0.16 -5.75 45.89
CA VAL A 18 -1.07 -4.95 45.88
C VAL A 18 -1.33 -4.37 44.49
N ARG A 19 -0.30 -3.89 43.77
CA ARG A 19 -0.39 -3.46 42.36
C ARG A 19 -0.92 -4.59 41.48
N ALA A 20 -0.34 -5.79 41.57
CA ALA A 20 -0.77 -6.96 40.80
C ALA A 20 -2.23 -7.33 41.10
N LYS A 21 -2.63 -7.34 42.37
CA LYS A 21 -4.02 -7.61 42.77
C LYS A 21 -5.00 -6.55 42.29
N ALA A 22 -4.61 -5.27 42.25
CA ALA A 22 -5.45 -4.21 41.70
C ALA A 22 -5.74 -4.43 40.20
N VAL A 23 -4.73 -4.89 39.44
CA VAL A 23 -4.87 -5.23 38.02
C VAL A 23 -5.72 -6.49 37.82
N GLU A 24 -5.43 -7.57 38.54
CA GLU A 24 -6.17 -8.85 38.49
C GLU A 24 -7.67 -8.65 38.78
N LEU A 25 -7.98 -7.85 39.82
CA LEU A 25 -9.36 -7.53 40.19
C LEU A 25 -9.99 -6.45 39.29
N CYS A 26 -9.21 -5.77 38.44
CA CYS A 26 -9.61 -4.59 37.67
C CYS A 26 -10.29 -3.53 38.56
N ARG A 27 -9.66 -3.21 39.69
CA ARG A 27 -10.16 -2.25 40.69
C ARG A 27 -9.08 -1.25 41.06
N MET A 28 -9.50 -0.02 41.37
CA MET A 28 -8.61 1.06 41.81
C MET A 28 -7.44 1.34 40.83
N PRO A 29 -7.71 1.68 39.56
CA PRO A 29 -6.67 1.94 38.57
C PRO A 29 -5.71 3.06 38.99
N GLY A 30 -6.22 4.11 39.66
CA GLY A 30 -5.38 5.16 40.22
C GLY A 30 -4.39 4.69 41.29
N LEU A 31 -4.73 3.64 42.05
CA LEU A 31 -3.79 3.05 43.01
C LEU A 31 -2.68 2.29 42.27
N ALA A 32 -3.03 1.51 41.25
CA ALA A 32 -2.03 0.79 40.44
C ALA A 32 -1.03 1.74 39.77
N VAL A 33 -1.52 2.90 39.29
CA VAL A 33 -0.66 3.97 38.74
C VAL A 33 0.23 4.57 39.82
N LEU A 34 -0.32 4.99 40.96
CA LEU A 34 0.47 5.56 42.07
C LEU A 34 1.57 4.62 42.54
N LEU A 35 1.24 3.35 42.79
CA LEU A 35 2.22 2.37 43.23
C LEU A 35 3.32 2.16 42.18
N THR A 36 3.02 2.29 40.89
CA THR A 36 4.05 2.21 39.83
C THR A 36 4.93 3.46 39.81
N LEU A 37 4.36 4.64 40.05
CA LEU A 37 5.12 5.89 40.14
C LEU A 37 6.03 5.91 41.37
N ASP A 38 5.58 5.39 42.52
CA ASP A 38 6.40 5.30 43.73
C ASP A 38 7.63 4.39 43.57
N HIS A 39 7.55 3.39 42.67
CA HIS A 39 8.68 2.49 42.36
C HIS A 39 9.61 3.06 41.28
N CYS A 40 9.28 4.21 40.69
CA CYS A 40 10.17 4.89 39.76
C CYS A 40 11.20 5.70 40.56
N GLU A 41 12.44 5.21 40.63
CA GLU A 41 13.53 6.01 41.19
C GLU A 41 13.84 7.20 40.25
N PRO A 42 13.97 8.44 40.78
CA PRO A 42 14.12 9.64 39.98
C PRO A 42 15.48 9.76 39.26
N ASP A 43 16.54 9.14 39.79
CA ASP A 43 17.93 9.35 39.33
C ASP A 43 18.61 8.11 38.70
N SER A 44 17.87 7.03 38.50
CA SER A 44 18.42 5.84 37.85
C SER A 44 18.39 5.98 36.33
N ASP A 45 19.51 6.36 35.73
CA ASP A 45 19.79 6.18 34.28
C ASP A 45 19.88 4.69 33.88
N SER A 46 19.65 3.79 34.84
CA SER A 46 19.62 2.34 34.71
C SER A 46 18.39 1.83 33.96
N GLU A 47 18.55 0.69 33.31
CA GLU A 47 17.55 -0.07 32.54
C GLU A 47 16.23 -0.34 33.30
N LEU A 48 16.22 -0.22 34.64
CA LEU A 48 15.02 -0.26 35.49
C LEU A 48 14.03 0.89 35.25
N ALA A 49 14.44 1.97 34.60
CA ALA A 49 13.52 2.99 34.09
C ALA A 49 12.48 2.39 33.11
N GLY A 50 12.68 1.18 32.59
CA GLY A 50 11.70 0.46 31.78
C GLY A 50 10.40 0.06 32.49
N ASP A 51 10.33 -0.01 33.83
CA ASP A 51 9.16 -0.61 34.52
C ASP A 51 7.86 0.16 34.28
N LEU A 52 7.86 1.50 34.38
CA LEU A 52 6.63 2.29 34.14
C LEU A 52 6.11 2.10 32.71
N VAL A 53 7.00 2.24 31.72
CA VAL A 53 6.63 2.14 30.29
C VAL A 53 6.19 0.73 29.97
N ALA A 54 6.90 -0.29 30.46
CA ALA A 54 6.54 -1.70 30.28
C ALA A 54 5.22 -2.03 30.97
N PHE A 55 4.99 -1.56 32.19
CA PHE A 55 3.77 -1.79 32.96
C PHE A 55 2.55 -1.20 32.25
N VAL A 56 2.59 0.11 31.92
CA VAL A 56 1.45 0.77 31.26
C VAL A 56 1.23 0.21 29.84
N SER A 57 2.32 -0.12 29.13
CA SER A 57 2.22 -0.82 27.84
C SER A 57 1.58 -2.20 28.01
N GLY A 58 1.91 -2.94 29.07
CA GLY A 58 1.30 -4.24 29.38
C GLY A 58 -0.19 -4.13 29.67
N LEU A 59 -0.63 -3.08 30.37
CA LEU A 59 -2.06 -2.82 30.60
C LEU A 59 -2.85 -2.56 29.31
N LEU A 60 -2.24 -1.90 28.33
CA LEU A 60 -2.92 -1.47 27.09
C LEU A 60 -2.73 -2.41 25.91
N LEU A 61 -1.57 -3.06 25.82
CA LEU A 61 -1.15 -3.91 24.69
C LEU A 61 -1.11 -5.40 25.07
N GLY A 62 -1.40 -5.74 26.33
CA GLY A 62 -1.53 -7.12 26.78
C GLY A 62 -2.71 -7.86 26.12
N SER A 63 -2.72 -9.18 26.29
CA SER A 63 -3.75 -10.06 25.73
C SER A 63 -5.12 -9.91 26.42
N ASP A 64 -5.14 -9.49 27.69
CA ASP A 64 -6.37 -9.38 28.50
C ASP A 64 -7.21 -8.13 28.11
N ASP A 65 -8.33 -8.37 27.44
CA ASP A 65 -9.27 -7.32 27.02
C ASP A 65 -9.99 -6.64 28.20
N LYS A 66 -10.20 -7.35 29.31
CA LYS A 66 -10.84 -6.82 30.50
C LYS A 66 -9.94 -5.78 31.16
N VAL A 67 -8.66 -6.11 31.34
CA VAL A 67 -7.65 -5.19 31.90
C VAL A 67 -7.48 -3.96 30.99
N ARG A 68 -7.35 -4.18 29.68
CA ARG A 68 -7.24 -3.10 28.68
C ARG A 68 -8.43 -2.15 28.73
N THR A 69 -9.64 -2.69 28.73
CA THR A 69 -10.88 -1.90 28.76
C THR A 69 -11.02 -1.14 30.07
N TRP A 70 -10.70 -1.78 31.20
CA TRP A 70 -10.70 -1.16 32.53
C TRP A 70 -9.77 0.05 32.61
N PHE A 71 -8.51 -0.11 32.17
CA PHE A 71 -7.55 0.98 32.21
C PHE A 71 -7.90 2.10 31.22
N ALA A 72 -8.36 1.75 30.00
CA ALA A 72 -8.85 2.72 29.02
C ALA A 72 -10.06 3.52 29.53
N GLN A 73 -10.99 2.88 30.25
CA GLN A 73 -12.13 3.57 30.89
C GLN A 73 -11.66 4.55 31.98
N TYR A 74 -10.66 4.17 32.78
CA TYR A 74 -10.06 5.07 33.77
C TYR A 74 -9.47 6.32 33.12
N VAL A 75 -8.62 6.17 32.08
CA VAL A 75 -8.02 7.29 31.36
C VAL A 75 -9.09 8.22 30.77
N ARG A 76 -10.15 7.68 30.17
CA ARG A 76 -11.28 8.49 29.66
C ARG A 76 -12.06 9.20 30.76
N SER A 77 -12.25 8.54 31.91
CA SER A 77 -13.03 9.09 33.03
C SER A 77 -12.30 10.24 33.72
N CYS A 78 -10.99 10.14 33.88
CA CYS A 78 -10.18 11.23 34.43
C CYS A 78 -10.23 12.49 33.56
N GLN A 79 -10.21 12.35 32.23
CA GLN A 79 -10.26 13.48 31.30
C GLN A 79 -11.63 14.19 31.27
N LYS A 80 -12.73 13.50 31.61
CA LYS A 80 -14.07 14.11 31.67
C LYS A 80 -14.27 15.04 32.85
N LYS A 81 -13.45 14.91 33.91
CA LYS A 81 -13.59 15.69 35.15
C LYS A 81 -13.04 17.12 35.05
N GLY A 82 -12.47 17.51 33.91
CA GLY A 82 -12.03 18.88 33.64
C GLY A 82 -11.08 19.45 34.70
N GLU A 83 -11.25 20.72 35.06
CA GLU A 83 -10.40 21.48 36.00
C GLU A 83 -10.47 20.98 37.45
N THR A 84 -11.50 20.20 37.83
CA THR A 84 -11.58 19.55 39.17
C THR A 84 -10.64 18.35 39.32
N GLY A 85 -9.93 17.99 38.25
CA GLY A 85 -8.94 16.91 38.20
C GLY A 85 -7.48 17.35 38.32
N LYS A 86 -7.20 18.64 38.58
CA LYS A 86 -5.84 19.12 38.89
C LYS A 86 -5.30 18.37 40.12
N GLY A 87 -4.17 17.69 39.98
CA GLY A 87 -3.60 16.79 40.99
C GLY A 87 -4.11 15.34 40.91
N SER A 88 -4.73 14.93 39.81
CA SER A 88 -5.15 13.54 39.64
C SER A 88 -3.97 12.59 39.42
N THR A 89 -4.16 11.32 39.74
CA THR A 89 -3.18 10.25 39.51
C THR A 89 -2.81 10.08 38.03
N LEU A 90 -3.71 10.46 37.11
CA LEU A 90 -3.41 10.50 35.68
C LEU A 90 -2.48 11.66 35.31
N GLU A 91 -2.62 12.81 35.95
CA GLU A 91 -1.75 13.97 35.69
C GLU A 91 -0.32 13.70 36.18
N ALA A 92 -0.16 13.05 37.34
CA ALA A 92 1.14 12.58 37.81
C ALA A 92 1.79 11.60 36.80
N LEU A 93 1.02 10.65 36.25
CA LEU A 93 1.49 9.76 35.20
C LEU A 93 1.91 10.51 33.93
N ARG A 94 1.11 11.50 33.51
CA ARG A 94 1.43 12.33 32.33
C ARG A 94 2.69 13.15 32.54
N GLY A 95 2.86 13.75 33.71
CA GLY A 95 4.05 14.51 34.07
C GLY A 95 5.32 13.66 34.01
N GLU A 96 5.28 12.45 34.56
CA GLU A 96 6.43 11.53 34.51
C GLU A 96 6.74 11.04 33.09
N LEU A 97 5.71 10.70 32.30
CA LEU A 97 5.89 10.32 30.89
C LEU A 97 6.42 11.48 30.04
N LEU A 98 5.95 12.70 30.27
CA LEU A 98 6.43 13.92 29.61
C LEU A 98 7.88 14.22 29.98
N SER A 99 8.24 14.12 31.26
CA SER A 99 9.63 14.27 31.72
C SER A 99 10.57 13.29 31.02
N ARG A 100 10.14 12.03 30.84
CA ARG A 100 10.91 11.02 30.08
C ARG A 100 11.07 11.38 28.60
N LEU A 101 10.02 11.89 27.96
CA LEU A 101 10.12 12.38 26.59
C LEU A 101 11.09 13.57 26.49
N GLN A 102 10.97 14.54 27.39
CA GLN A 102 11.84 15.71 27.45
C GLN A 102 13.30 15.33 27.66
N ARG A 103 13.58 14.35 28.53
CA ARG A 103 14.94 13.80 28.72
C ARG A 103 15.52 13.25 27.42
N LEU A 104 14.74 12.49 26.63
CA LEU A 104 15.20 11.99 25.33
C LEU A 104 15.50 13.11 24.34
N VAL A 105 14.68 14.16 24.37
CA VAL A 105 14.80 15.31 23.46
C VAL A 105 15.93 16.26 23.85
N LEU A 106 16.24 16.42 25.14
CA LEU A 106 17.34 17.26 25.64
C LEU A 106 18.69 16.87 25.03
N PHE A 107 18.93 15.56 24.84
CA PHE A 107 20.16 15.06 24.19
C PHE A 107 20.16 15.26 22.67
N SER A 108 19.01 15.57 22.06
CA SER A 108 18.84 15.79 20.63
C SER A 108 19.02 17.26 20.22
N MET A 109 19.29 18.18 21.16
CA MET A 109 19.18 19.64 20.94
C MET A 109 20.29 20.26 20.08
N GLU A 110 21.45 19.63 19.92
CA GLU A 110 22.56 20.24 19.14
C GLU A 110 22.61 19.79 17.67
N GLN A 111 22.10 18.60 17.31
CA GLN A 111 22.19 18.07 15.93
C GLN A 111 20.93 17.33 15.41
N GLN A 112 19.83 17.29 16.19
CA GLN A 112 18.67 16.42 15.94
C GLN A 112 18.97 14.92 15.97
N ASP A 113 20.19 14.52 16.33
CA ASP A 113 20.61 13.13 16.35
C ASP A 113 20.21 12.44 17.66
N LEU A 114 19.59 11.27 17.56
CA LEU A 114 19.19 10.44 18.69
C LEU A 114 20.27 9.37 18.91
N PRO A 115 20.92 9.29 20.08
CA PRO A 115 21.99 8.32 20.31
C PRO A 115 21.47 6.87 20.36
N ASP A 116 22.25 5.92 19.82
CA ASP A 116 21.93 4.49 19.72
C ASP A 116 21.34 3.89 21.01
N CYS A 117 21.93 4.23 22.16
CA CYS A 117 21.53 3.71 23.47
C CYS A 117 20.11 4.14 23.89
N ARG A 118 19.55 5.19 23.28
CA ARG A 118 18.23 5.74 23.63
C ARG A 118 17.15 5.45 22.59
N VAL A 119 17.51 4.98 21.40
CA VAL A 119 16.56 4.67 20.30
C VAL A 119 15.52 3.63 20.74
N VAL A 120 15.94 2.60 21.47
CA VAL A 120 15.03 1.54 21.96
C VAL A 120 14.03 2.10 22.98
N GLN A 121 14.49 2.96 23.89
CA GLN A 121 13.64 3.64 24.86
C GLN A 121 12.63 4.55 24.13
N ALA A 122 13.08 5.32 23.14
CA ALA A 122 12.23 6.18 22.33
C ALA A 122 11.16 5.37 21.57
N ASN A 123 11.52 4.23 20.98
CA ASN A 123 10.59 3.29 20.34
C ASN A 123 9.48 2.85 21.29
N SER A 124 9.83 2.46 22.52
CA SER A 124 8.86 2.01 23.52
C SER A 124 7.89 3.13 23.93
N LEU A 125 8.38 4.36 24.09
CA LEU A 125 7.57 5.52 24.44
C LEU A 125 6.65 5.95 23.30
N LEU A 126 7.14 6.07 22.06
CA LEU A 126 6.29 6.40 20.91
C LEU A 126 5.13 5.39 20.79
N ARG A 127 5.44 4.10 20.94
CA ARG A 127 4.43 3.04 20.92
C ARG A 127 3.43 3.18 22.07
N LEU A 128 3.88 3.45 23.30
CA LEU A 128 3.00 3.69 24.44
C LEU A 128 2.07 4.89 24.21
N PHE A 129 2.59 6.01 23.70
CA PHE A 129 1.78 7.19 23.41
C PHE A 129 0.74 6.92 22.31
N CYS A 130 1.08 6.14 21.27
CA CYS A 130 0.09 5.64 20.30
C CYS A 130 -1.00 4.80 20.98
N ALA A 131 -0.65 3.92 21.92
CA ALA A 131 -1.63 3.10 22.65
C ALA A 131 -2.54 3.95 23.55
N LEU A 132 -1.97 4.90 24.29
CA LEU A 132 -2.71 5.83 25.13
C LEU A 132 -3.69 6.67 24.30
N ARG A 133 -3.28 7.14 23.13
CA ARG A 133 -4.12 7.93 22.23
C ARG A 133 -5.18 7.09 21.53
N GLY A 134 -4.79 5.92 21.01
CA GLY A 134 -5.60 5.10 20.13
C GLY A 134 -6.56 4.17 20.85
N ILE A 135 -6.12 3.56 21.96
CA ILE A 135 -6.90 2.59 22.75
C ILE A 135 -7.55 3.31 23.95
N ALA A 136 -6.77 4.06 24.72
CA ALA A 136 -7.25 4.73 25.93
C ALA A 136 -7.93 6.08 25.65
N GLY A 137 -7.86 6.61 24.42
CA GLY A 137 -8.50 7.87 24.05
C GLY A 137 -7.94 9.08 24.80
N LEU A 138 -6.64 9.07 25.14
CA LEU A 138 -5.94 10.21 25.72
C LEU A 138 -5.88 11.37 24.71
N LYS A 139 -6.29 12.57 25.12
CA LYS A 139 -6.06 13.80 24.37
C LYS A 139 -4.74 14.41 24.83
N PHE A 140 -3.82 14.60 23.90
CA PHE A 140 -2.53 15.22 24.19
C PHE A 140 -2.70 16.70 24.55
N THR A 141 -1.85 17.19 25.46
CA THR A 141 -1.68 18.63 25.72
C THR A 141 -0.73 19.23 24.68
N GLU A 142 -0.72 20.56 24.55
CA GLU A 142 0.21 21.25 23.63
C GLU A 142 1.68 20.93 23.94
N ASP A 143 2.06 20.89 25.22
CA ASP A 143 3.43 20.52 25.64
C ASP A 143 3.81 19.10 25.21
N GLU A 144 2.90 18.14 25.40
CA GLU A 144 3.13 16.76 24.95
C GLU A 144 3.21 16.68 23.43
N VAL A 145 2.35 17.41 22.70
CA VAL A 145 2.38 17.46 21.24
C VAL A 145 3.73 17.97 20.75
N ALA A 146 4.22 19.08 21.30
CA ALA A 146 5.49 19.68 20.92
C ALA A 146 6.67 18.70 21.09
N VAL A 147 6.78 18.07 22.26
CA VAL A 147 7.87 17.12 22.55
C VAL A 147 7.73 15.84 21.73
N LEU A 148 6.50 15.33 21.52
CA LEU A 148 6.27 14.15 20.69
C LEU A 148 6.62 14.38 19.23
N VAL A 149 6.25 15.53 18.66
CA VAL A 149 6.63 15.89 17.29
C VAL A 149 8.15 16.02 17.20
N GLN A 150 8.78 16.68 18.16
CA GLN A 150 10.23 16.83 18.21
C GLN A 150 10.94 15.47 18.25
N LEU A 151 10.52 14.56 19.14
CA LEU A 151 11.08 13.22 19.22
C LEU A 151 10.81 12.41 17.94
N ALA A 152 9.56 12.35 17.47
CA ALA A 152 9.19 11.57 16.29
C ALA A 152 9.90 12.04 15.00
N THR A 153 10.43 13.28 15.00
CA THR A 153 11.18 13.88 13.89
C THR A 153 12.68 14.01 14.17
N SER A 154 13.22 13.29 15.16
CA SER A 154 14.67 13.14 15.36
C SER A 154 15.30 12.23 14.30
N HIS A 155 16.61 12.33 14.13
CA HIS A 155 17.42 11.51 13.23
C HIS A 155 18.09 10.39 14.01
N PRO A 156 17.69 9.11 13.82
CA PRO A 156 18.37 8.02 14.49
C PRO A 156 19.63 7.57 13.73
N PRO A 157 20.53 6.82 14.38
CA PRO A 157 21.61 6.10 13.72
C PRO A 157 21.08 5.08 12.68
N PRO A 158 21.90 4.72 11.67
CA PRO A 158 21.57 3.70 10.68
C PRO A 158 21.68 2.28 11.25
N SER A 159 20.87 1.98 12.28
CA SER A 159 20.74 0.67 12.92
C SER A 159 19.33 0.10 12.72
N ALA A 160 19.14 -1.20 12.96
CA ALA A 160 17.81 -1.82 12.91
C ALA A 160 16.80 -1.17 13.87
N ALA A 161 17.27 -0.74 15.05
CA ALA A 161 16.45 0.00 16.01
C ALA A 161 16.08 1.41 15.48
N GLY A 162 17.00 2.06 14.76
CA GLY A 162 16.77 3.35 14.11
C GLY A 162 15.77 3.26 12.95
N ILE A 163 15.87 2.24 12.11
CA ILE A 163 14.88 1.96 11.05
C ILE A 163 13.48 1.80 11.67
N ARG A 164 13.37 1.00 12.74
CA ARG A 164 12.11 0.83 13.46
C ARG A 164 11.58 2.15 14.04
N PHE A 165 12.48 2.99 14.55
CA PHE A 165 12.13 4.31 15.09
C PHE A 165 11.53 5.23 14.04
N VAL A 166 12.15 5.33 12.87
CA VAL A 166 11.60 6.07 11.73
C VAL A 166 10.22 5.54 11.36
N SER A 167 10.05 4.23 11.20
CA SER A 167 8.75 3.64 10.85
C SER A 167 7.67 3.92 11.89
N LEU A 168 8.01 3.83 13.18
CA LEU A 168 7.07 4.16 14.27
C LEU A 168 6.74 5.66 14.30
N GLY A 169 7.72 6.55 14.12
CA GLY A 169 7.51 7.99 14.05
C GLY A 169 6.56 8.37 12.90
N LEU A 170 6.80 7.82 11.71
CA LEU A 170 5.92 8.01 10.54
C LEU A 170 4.49 7.51 10.82
N CYS A 171 4.35 6.31 11.37
CA CYS A 171 3.05 5.76 11.74
C CYS A 171 2.34 6.57 12.83
N MET A 172 3.09 7.14 13.78
CA MET A 172 2.53 7.99 14.82
C MET A 172 1.97 9.28 14.25
N LEU A 173 2.69 9.94 13.33
CA LEU A 173 2.21 11.13 12.62
C LEU A 173 0.93 10.85 11.82
N LEU A 174 0.82 9.65 11.22
CA LEU A 174 -0.39 9.22 10.50
C LEU A 174 -1.56 8.85 11.45
N ALA A 175 -1.27 8.17 12.55
CA ALA A 175 -2.29 7.71 13.51
C ALA A 175 -2.84 8.85 14.39
N CYS A 176 -2.01 9.86 14.68
CA CYS A 176 -2.31 10.91 15.65
C CYS A 176 -2.42 12.28 14.95
N PRO A 177 -3.61 12.65 14.42
CA PRO A 177 -3.79 13.88 13.64
C PRO A 177 -3.53 15.17 14.42
N SER A 178 -3.64 15.12 15.76
CA SER A 178 -3.34 16.26 16.63
C SER A 178 -1.89 16.73 16.54
N LEU A 179 -0.96 15.83 16.20
CA LEU A 179 0.47 16.13 16.11
C LEU A 179 0.80 17.07 14.95
N VAL A 180 0.04 16.99 13.86
CA VAL A 180 0.22 17.83 12.66
C VAL A 180 -0.89 18.88 12.55
N SER A 181 -1.54 19.22 13.67
CA SER A 181 -2.64 20.19 13.69
C SER A 181 -2.15 21.63 13.46
N SER A 182 -1.02 22.01 14.07
CA SER A 182 -0.33 23.29 13.84
C SER A 182 0.47 23.29 12.54
N GLN A 183 0.52 24.45 11.87
CA GLN A 183 1.30 24.63 10.64
C GLN A 183 2.81 24.48 10.89
N GLU A 184 3.29 24.81 12.09
CA GLU A 184 4.70 24.65 12.45
C GLU A 184 5.10 23.16 12.52
N HIS A 185 4.33 22.36 13.26
CA HIS A 185 4.55 20.92 13.37
C HIS A 185 4.37 20.19 12.03
N GLU A 186 3.41 20.64 11.22
CA GLU A 186 3.22 20.14 9.85
C GLU A 186 4.48 20.37 9.00
N LYS A 187 5.03 21.60 9.00
CA LYS A 187 6.30 21.91 8.29
C LYS A 187 7.48 21.12 8.83
N GLN A 188 7.54 20.87 10.13
CA GLN A 188 8.58 20.05 10.74
C GLN A 188 8.49 18.59 10.27
N ALA A 189 7.29 17.99 10.31
CA ALA A 189 7.05 16.65 9.78
C ALA A 189 7.42 16.56 8.28
N THR A 190 7.01 17.55 7.46
CA THR A 190 7.38 17.60 6.04
C THR A 190 8.90 17.64 5.84
N ARG A 191 9.62 18.48 6.58
CA ARG A 191 11.09 18.57 6.48
C ARG A 191 11.76 17.24 6.83
N TRP A 192 11.30 16.59 7.89
CA TRP A 192 11.82 15.29 8.32
C TRP A 192 11.52 14.17 7.31
N ILE A 193 10.30 14.09 6.76
CA ILE A 193 9.99 13.09 5.73
C ILE A 193 10.82 13.33 4.46
N ARG A 194 11.07 14.59 4.09
CA ARG A 194 11.96 14.92 2.97
C ARG A 194 13.40 14.47 3.22
N TRP A 195 13.87 14.53 4.47
CA TRP A 195 15.16 13.99 4.88
C TRP A 195 15.17 12.46 4.73
N LEU A 196 14.13 11.75 5.20
CA LEU A 196 14.03 10.29 5.03
C LEU A 196 14.14 9.84 3.57
N MET A 197 13.47 10.55 2.66
CA MET A 197 13.54 10.25 1.21
C MET A 197 14.96 10.37 0.64
N ARG A 198 15.82 11.21 1.22
CA ARG A 198 17.22 11.37 0.77
C ARG A 198 18.13 10.31 1.37
N GLU A 199 17.89 9.95 2.63
CA GLU A 199 18.74 9.06 3.41
C GLU A 199 18.42 7.56 3.23
N GLU A 200 17.34 7.20 2.53
CA GLU A 200 16.95 5.81 2.26
C GLU A 200 18.13 4.93 1.80
N SER A 201 18.90 5.43 0.82
CA SER A 201 20.04 4.69 0.26
C SER A 201 21.21 4.54 1.25
N TYR A 202 21.36 5.49 2.18
CA TYR A 202 22.42 5.46 3.20
C TYR A 202 22.08 4.43 4.28
N PHE A 203 20.84 4.46 4.80
CA PHE A 203 20.37 3.46 5.76
C PHE A 203 20.42 2.04 5.19
N GLY A 204 20.02 1.83 3.93
CA GLY A 204 20.04 0.51 3.29
C GLY A 204 21.46 -0.05 3.11
N ARG A 205 22.46 0.82 2.86
CA ARG A 205 23.87 0.40 2.69
C ARG A 205 24.57 0.13 4.02
N THR A 206 24.31 0.94 5.04
CA THR A 206 25.06 0.90 6.31
C THR A 206 24.48 -0.11 7.31
N SER A 207 23.17 -0.34 7.31
CA SER A 207 22.53 -1.22 8.31
C SER A 207 22.58 -2.72 7.96
N GLY A 208 22.96 -3.07 6.72
CA GLY A 208 22.97 -4.47 6.24
C GLY A 208 21.58 -5.11 6.12
N VAL A 209 20.51 -4.35 6.40
CA VAL A 209 19.10 -4.71 6.26
C VAL A 209 18.52 -3.78 5.20
N ASN A 210 17.77 -4.30 4.23
CA ASN A 210 17.06 -3.45 3.27
C ASN A 210 16.22 -2.43 4.06
N ALA A 211 16.52 -1.14 3.93
CA ALA A 211 15.83 -0.08 4.65
C ALA A 211 14.37 -0.01 4.17
N SER A 212 13.46 -0.61 4.95
CA SER A 212 12.05 -0.80 4.56
C SER A 212 11.21 0.48 4.56
N PHE A 213 11.71 1.58 5.12
CA PHE A 213 10.92 2.81 5.25
C PHE A 213 10.77 3.56 3.91
N GLY A 214 11.68 3.42 2.96
CA GLY A 214 11.56 4.02 1.63
C GLY A 214 10.42 3.40 0.82
N GLU A 215 10.39 2.06 0.80
CA GLU A 215 9.27 1.28 0.26
C GLU A 215 7.94 1.62 0.96
N MET A 216 7.98 1.77 2.28
CA MET A 216 6.82 2.18 3.09
C MET A 216 6.32 3.58 2.70
N LEU A 217 7.21 4.57 2.53
CA LEU A 217 6.87 5.92 2.11
C LEU A 217 6.24 5.93 0.71
N LEU A 218 6.82 5.17 -0.22
CA LEU A 218 6.28 5.02 -1.57
C LEU A 218 4.89 4.37 -1.52
N LEU A 219 4.73 3.28 -0.75
CA LEU A 219 3.44 2.60 -0.60
C LEU A 219 2.36 3.54 -0.02
N ILE A 220 2.70 4.32 1.01
CA ILE A 220 1.79 5.33 1.58
C ILE A 220 1.42 6.39 0.54
N ALA A 221 2.39 6.92 -0.19
CA ALA A 221 2.16 7.92 -1.24
C ALA A 221 1.21 7.39 -2.32
N ILE A 222 1.48 6.16 -2.77
CA ILE A 222 0.68 5.42 -3.73
C ILE A 222 -0.79 5.28 -3.25
N HIS A 223 -1.00 4.86 -2.00
CA HIS A 223 -2.34 4.72 -1.43
C HIS A 223 -3.07 6.06 -1.29
N PHE A 224 -2.36 7.13 -0.92
CA PHE A 224 -2.94 8.46 -0.83
C PHE A 224 -3.41 8.99 -2.19
N HIS A 225 -2.62 8.80 -3.24
CA HIS A 225 -3.01 9.11 -4.63
C HIS A 225 -4.17 8.23 -5.12
N GLY A 226 -4.19 6.96 -4.70
CA GLY A 226 -5.30 6.02 -4.91
C GLY A 226 -6.57 6.34 -4.11
N ASN A 227 -6.53 7.33 -3.21
CA ASN A 227 -7.58 7.59 -2.22
C ASN A 227 -8.00 6.35 -1.40
N GLN A 228 -7.06 5.43 -1.16
CA GLN A 228 -7.28 4.20 -0.44
C GLN A 228 -6.72 4.29 0.98
N LEU A 229 -7.58 4.59 1.95
CA LEU A 229 -7.15 4.85 3.32
C LEU A 229 -7.11 3.59 4.19
N SER A 230 -7.86 2.54 3.85
CA SER A 230 -7.86 1.28 4.63
C SER A 230 -6.50 0.61 4.66
N PRO A 231 -5.80 0.41 3.53
CA PRO A 231 -4.48 -0.21 3.56
C PRO A 231 -3.44 0.60 4.33
N ILE A 232 -3.54 1.94 4.31
CA ILE A 232 -2.69 2.82 5.13
C ILE A 232 -2.97 2.55 6.61
N ALA A 233 -4.25 2.43 6.99
CA ALA A 233 -4.62 2.12 8.36
C ALA A 233 -4.09 0.74 8.80
N ASP A 234 -4.18 -0.26 7.94
CA ASP A 234 -3.67 -1.61 8.20
C ASP A 234 -2.14 -1.62 8.33
N LEU A 235 -1.43 -0.93 7.43
CA LEU A 235 0.02 -0.74 7.50
C LEU A 235 0.44 -0.06 8.81
N VAL A 236 -0.26 1.00 9.19
CA VAL A 236 0.00 1.72 10.45
C VAL A 236 -0.24 0.81 11.66
N CYS A 237 -1.35 0.06 11.69
CA CYS A 237 -1.65 -0.87 12.78
C CYS A 237 -0.63 -2.02 12.87
N SER A 238 -0.20 -2.55 11.73
CA SER A 238 0.84 -3.59 11.64
C SER A 238 2.17 -3.10 12.19
N THR A 239 2.60 -1.91 11.75
CA THR A 239 3.89 -1.30 12.15
C THR A 239 3.90 -0.94 13.65
N LEU A 240 2.80 -0.38 14.16
CA LEU A 240 2.66 -0.07 15.59
C LEU A 240 2.46 -1.33 16.45
N GLY A 241 2.10 -2.46 15.84
CA GLY A 241 1.77 -3.71 16.52
C GLY A 241 0.56 -3.56 17.45
N MET A 242 -0.45 -2.80 17.03
CA MET A 242 -1.71 -2.58 17.77
C MET A 242 -2.83 -2.14 16.83
N LYS A 243 -4.09 -2.49 17.16
CA LYS A 243 -5.26 -2.06 16.37
C LYS A 243 -5.81 -0.74 16.91
N ILE A 244 -5.76 0.31 16.09
CA ILE A 244 -6.29 1.63 16.42
C ILE A 244 -7.27 2.07 15.31
N PRO A 245 -8.44 2.61 15.64
CA PRO A 245 -9.35 3.16 14.62
C PRO A 245 -8.78 4.45 14.01
N ILE A 246 -8.39 4.40 12.74
CA ILE A 246 -7.93 5.56 11.96
C ILE A 246 -9.06 6.04 11.05
N ARG A 247 -9.55 7.26 11.29
CA ARG A 247 -10.65 7.84 10.52
C ARG A 247 -10.12 8.51 9.24
N PRO A 248 -10.86 8.47 8.11
CA PRO A 248 -10.47 9.14 6.87
C PRO A 248 -10.07 10.61 7.04
N ASN A 249 -10.87 11.38 7.79
CA ASN A 249 -10.61 12.81 8.02
C ASN A 249 -9.33 13.06 8.81
N SER A 250 -8.89 12.11 9.63
CA SER A 250 -7.65 12.23 10.41
C SER A 250 -6.41 12.24 9.50
N LEU A 251 -6.51 11.60 8.31
CA LEU A 251 -5.40 11.53 7.37
C LEU A 251 -5.36 12.71 6.39
N ALA A 252 -6.34 13.62 6.40
CA ALA A 252 -6.49 14.65 5.36
C ALA A 252 -5.26 15.55 5.20
N LYS A 253 -4.67 16.01 6.32
CA LYS A 253 -3.44 16.82 6.30
C LYS A 253 -2.24 16.05 5.81
N MET A 254 -2.00 14.86 6.36
CA MET A 254 -0.90 14.00 5.92
C MET A 254 -1.05 13.61 4.45
N LYS A 255 -2.28 13.37 3.99
CA LYS A 255 -2.57 13.15 2.57
C LYS A 255 -2.16 14.37 1.73
N ALA A 256 -2.49 15.58 2.16
CA ALA A 256 -2.08 16.80 1.46
C ALA A 256 -0.55 16.91 1.41
N VAL A 257 0.14 16.75 2.55
CA VAL A 257 1.61 16.76 2.62
C VAL A 257 2.23 15.75 1.67
N PHE A 258 1.76 14.50 1.69
CA PHE A 258 2.28 13.45 0.80
C PHE A 258 1.98 13.73 -0.67
N THR A 259 0.74 14.11 -1.02
CA THR A 259 0.33 14.21 -2.43
C THR A 259 0.66 15.55 -3.09
N GLN A 260 0.83 16.61 -2.32
CA GLN A 260 1.02 17.98 -2.82
C GLN A 260 2.43 18.52 -2.58
N GLU A 261 3.15 18.07 -1.55
CA GLU A 261 4.47 18.62 -1.19
C GLU A 261 5.64 17.64 -1.38
N LEU A 262 5.45 16.37 -1.02
CA LEU A 262 6.55 15.39 -0.98
C LEU A 262 6.58 14.51 -2.23
N PHE A 263 5.47 13.82 -2.48
CA PHE A 263 5.26 12.90 -3.58
C PHE A 263 4.21 13.51 -4.51
N THR A 264 4.56 14.65 -5.11
CA THR A 264 3.66 15.31 -6.08
C THR A 264 3.29 14.34 -7.19
N ASP A 265 2.14 14.58 -7.82
CA ASP A 265 1.69 13.82 -9.00
C ASP A 265 2.82 13.69 -10.04
N GLN A 266 3.61 14.75 -10.24
CA GLN A 266 4.80 14.74 -11.10
C GLN A 266 5.89 13.76 -10.63
N VAL A 267 6.29 13.81 -9.36
CA VAL A 267 7.38 12.99 -8.82
C VAL A 267 7.00 11.52 -8.82
N VAL A 268 5.77 11.20 -8.39
CA VAL A 268 5.27 9.81 -8.40
C VAL A 268 5.17 9.29 -9.81
N THR A 269 4.67 10.09 -10.75
CA THR A 269 4.60 9.72 -12.17
C THR A 269 5.99 9.44 -12.76
N ALA A 270 7.00 10.26 -12.44
CA ALA A 270 8.37 10.05 -12.90
C ALA A 270 9.00 8.78 -12.30
N HIS A 271 8.69 8.45 -11.05
CA HIS A 271 9.19 7.25 -10.38
C HIS A 271 8.46 5.98 -10.84
N ALA A 272 7.18 6.09 -11.20
CA ALA A 272 6.31 4.98 -11.57
C ALA A 272 6.88 4.06 -12.66
N VAL A 273 7.63 4.61 -13.63
CA VAL A 273 8.25 3.84 -14.72
C VAL A 273 9.35 2.89 -14.22
N LYS A 274 10.00 3.23 -13.09
CA LYS A 274 11.08 2.44 -12.48
C LYS A 274 10.58 1.36 -11.53
N VAL A 275 9.31 1.44 -11.11
CA VAL A 275 8.72 0.45 -10.21
C VAL A 275 8.63 -0.88 -10.94
N ALA A 276 9.08 -1.96 -10.30
CA ALA A 276 8.97 -3.30 -10.89
C ALA A 276 7.50 -3.68 -11.14
N VAL A 277 7.26 -4.44 -12.21
CA VAL A 277 5.94 -5.04 -12.44
C VAL A 277 5.67 -6.10 -11.38
N THR A 278 4.40 -6.31 -11.06
CA THR A 278 3.99 -7.40 -10.18
C THR A 278 4.12 -8.73 -10.93
N PRO A 279 5.05 -9.63 -10.53
CA PRO A 279 5.19 -10.93 -11.18
C PRO A 279 3.99 -11.82 -10.83
N ASN A 280 3.57 -12.66 -11.78
CA ASN A 280 2.50 -13.65 -11.61
C ASN A 280 1.18 -13.04 -11.08
N LEU A 281 0.82 -11.84 -11.56
CA LEU A 281 -0.38 -11.13 -11.11
C LEU A 281 -1.65 -11.92 -11.48
N ASN A 282 -2.47 -12.25 -10.48
CA ASN A 282 -3.72 -13.00 -10.63
C ASN A 282 -4.79 -12.55 -9.63
N ALA A 283 -6.03 -12.99 -9.77
CA ALA A 283 -7.18 -12.58 -8.94
C ALA A 283 -7.03 -12.88 -7.43
N ASN A 284 -6.16 -13.82 -7.07
CA ASN A 284 -5.91 -14.17 -5.66
C ASN A 284 -4.82 -13.28 -5.02
N THR A 285 -4.16 -12.42 -5.82
CA THR A 285 -3.12 -11.54 -5.31
C THR A 285 -3.77 -10.44 -4.48
N ALA A 286 -3.61 -10.50 -3.16
CA ALA A 286 -4.21 -9.56 -2.22
C ALA A 286 -3.32 -8.33 -1.99
N GLY A 287 -3.95 -7.24 -1.54
CA GLY A 287 -3.27 -5.99 -1.20
C GLY A 287 -3.19 -5.00 -2.37
N PHE A 288 -2.58 -3.86 -2.11
CA PHE A 288 -2.40 -2.83 -3.14
C PHE A 288 -1.05 -2.98 -3.80
N LEU A 289 -1.12 -3.33 -5.06
CA LEU A 289 0.01 -3.65 -5.91
C LEU A 289 0.40 -2.42 -6.75
N PRO A 290 1.64 -2.31 -7.23
CA PRO A 290 2.08 -1.26 -8.16
C PRO A 290 1.10 -0.98 -9.30
N VAL A 291 0.50 -2.03 -9.88
CA VAL A 291 -0.52 -1.93 -10.94
C VAL A 291 -1.71 -1.02 -10.61
N HIS A 292 -2.16 -0.98 -9.35
CA HIS A 292 -3.26 -0.13 -8.93
C HIS A 292 -2.86 1.35 -8.90
N CYS A 293 -1.59 1.64 -8.57
CA CYS A 293 -1.05 3.00 -8.66
C CYS A 293 -0.99 3.45 -10.11
N ILE A 294 -0.41 2.62 -10.98
CA ILE A 294 -0.29 2.92 -12.42
C ILE A 294 -1.67 3.14 -13.04
N TYR A 295 -2.64 2.30 -12.71
CA TYR A 295 -4.03 2.48 -13.13
C TYR A 295 -4.57 3.86 -12.70
N GLN A 296 -4.37 4.26 -11.44
CA GLN A 296 -4.87 5.54 -10.95
C GLN A 296 -4.18 6.74 -11.62
N LEU A 297 -2.85 6.68 -11.81
CA LEU A 297 -2.07 7.72 -12.49
C LEU A 297 -2.45 7.84 -13.98
N LEU A 298 -2.77 6.72 -14.65
CA LEU A 298 -3.31 6.71 -16.01
C LEU A 298 -4.70 7.34 -16.04
N LYS A 299 -5.57 6.95 -15.09
CA LYS A 299 -6.94 7.48 -14.96
C LYS A 299 -6.96 8.99 -14.72
N SER A 300 -6.03 9.53 -13.92
CA SER A 300 -5.89 10.97 -13.65
C SER A 300 -5.17 11.74 -14.76
N ARG A 301 -4.72 11.08 -15.84
CA ARG A 301 -3.92 11.66 -16.94
C ARG A 301 -2.55 12.21 -16.49
N ALA A 302 -2.02 11.77 -15.35
CA ALA A 302 -0.75 12.25 -14.79
C ALA A 302 0.43 12.01 -15.74
N PHE A 303 0.51 10.82 -16.35
CA PHE A 303 1.54 10.48 -17.35
C PHE A 303 1.54 11.43 -18.56
N THR A 304 0.35 11.80 -19.05
CA THR A 304 0.22 12.76 -20.16
C THR A 304 0.59 14.17 -19.72
N LYS A 305 0.09 14.61 -18.56
CA LYS A 305 0.36 15.94 -18.00
C LYS A 305 1.85 16.18 -17.74
N HIS A 306 2.57 15.16 -17.29
CA HIS A 306 3.99 15.26 -16.93
C HIS A 306 4.94 14.69 -17.99
N ARG A 307 4.42 14.32 -19.17
CA ARG A 307 5.19 13.80 -20.31
C ARG A 307 6.06 12.59 -19.97
N VAL A 308 5.55 11.69 -19.14
CA VAL A 308 6.21 10.43 -18.80
C VAL A 308 5.60 9.28 -19.61
N ARG A 309 6.44 8.54 -20.35
CA ARG A 309 6.01 7.37 -21.13
C ARG A 309 5.93 6.12 -20.24
N ILE A 310 4.77 5.46 -20.22
CA ILE A 310 4.53 4.26 -19.40
C ILE A 310 4.32 2.96 -20.22
N LYS A 311 4.41 3.07 -21.55
CA LYS A 311 4.16 1.97 -22.51
C LYS A 311 4.85 0.65 -22.13
N GLU A 312 6.17 0.69 -21.94
CA GLU A 312 6.96 -0.51 -21.65
C GLU A 312 6.54 -1.19 -20.36
N TRP A 313 6.23 -0.39 -19.33
CA TRP A 313 5.79 -0.91 -18.04
C TRP A 313 4.45 -1.63 -18.18
N VAL A 314 3.49 -1.02 -18.88
CA VAL A 314 2.17 -1.63 -19.12
C VAL A 314 2.33 -2.95 -19.86
N LEU A 315 3.11 -2.98 -20.95
CA LEU A 315 3.35 -4.21 -21.70
C LEU A 315 3.97 -5.30 -20.81
N LYS A 316 5.04 -4.98 -20.06
CA LYS A 316 5.68 -5.92 -19.13
C LYS A 316 4.71 -6.44 -18.08
N GLN A 317 3.83 -5.60 -17.54
CA GLN A 317 2.84 -6.01 -16.53
C GLN A 317 1.76 -6.93 -17.11
N LEU A 318 1.28 -6.65 -18.34
CA LEU A 318 0.34 -7.53 -19.02
C LEU A 318 0.96 -8.91 -19.26
N CYS A 319 2.22 -8.95 -19.70
CA CYS A 319 2.98 -10.20 -19.90
C CYS A 319 3.25 -10.97 -18.60
N ALA A 320 3.36 -10.28 -17.46
CA ALA A 320 3.59 -10.89 -16.15
C ALA A 320 2.30 -11.37 -15.44
N SER A 321 1.15 -11.30 -16.10
CA SER A 321 -0.15 -11.67 -15.51
C SER A 321 -0.49 -13.14 -15.82
N VAL A 322 -1.09 -13.84 -14.86
CA VAL A 322 -1.39 -15.28 -14.93
C VAL A 322 -2.84 -15.55 -14.49
N PRO A 323 -3.46 -16.68 -14.88
CA PRO A 323 -4.82 -17.00 -14.44
C PRO A 323 -4.85 -17.36 -12.93
N PRO A 324 -5.97 -17.11 -12.22
CA PRO A 324 -7.18 -16.42 -12.65
C PRO A 324 -6.98 -14.93 -12.90
N LEU A 325 -7.72 -14.34 -13.85
CA LEU A 325 -7.51 -12.95 -14.29
C LEU A 325 -7.75 -11.94 -13.16
N HIS A 326 -6.77 -11.07 -12.88
CA HIS A 326 -6.92 -10.02 -11.90
C HIS A 326 -7.92 -8.92 -12.37
N PRO A 327 -8.91 -8.51 -11.55
CA PRO A 327 -10.01 -7.63 -11.97
C PRO A 327 -9.59 -6.21 -12.42
N ILE A 328 -8.42 -5.73 -11.99
CA ILE A 328 -7.87 -4.43 -12.42
C ILE A 328 -7.39 -4.41 -13.88
N LEU A 329 -7.05 -5.57 -14.46
CA LEU A 329 -6.35 -5.65 -15.75
C LEU A 329 -7.19 -5.12 -16.93
N PRO A 330 -8.48 -5.47 -17.08
CA PRO A 330 -9.32 -4.87 -18.12
C PRO A 330 -9.40 -3.34 -18.00
N ALA A 331 -9.63 -2.84 -16.78
CA ALA A 331 -9.71 -1.40 -16.51
C ALA A 331 -8.38 -0.67 -16.79
N LEU A 332 -7.23 -1.32 -16.51
CA LEU A 332 -5.91 -0.81 -16.86
C LEU A 332 -5.74 -0.65 -18.38
N VAL A 333 -6.14 -1.66 -19.15
CA VAL A 333 -6.12 -1.61 -20.62
C VAL A 333 -7.00 -0.47 -21.13
N GLU A 334 -8.21 -0.31 -20.57
CA GLU A 334 -9.13 0.77 -20.94
C GLU A 334 -8.54 2.17 -20.72
N VAL A 335 -8.00 2.45 -19.54
CA VAL A 335 -7.41 3.77 -19.26
C VAL A 335 -6.15 4.00 -20.09
N TYR A 336 -5.37 2.95 -20.38
CA TYR A 336 -4.20 3.06 -21.25
C TYR A 336 -4.57 3.38 -22.69
N VAL A 337 -5.54 2.67 -23.30
CA VAL A 337 -6.05 2.96 -24.65
C VAL A 337 -6.57 4.40 -24.74
N ASN A 338 -7.35 4.83 -23.76
CA ASN A 338 -7.83 6.20 -23.67
C ASN A 338 -6.70 7.22 -23.55
N SER A 339 -5.59 6.86 -22.87
CA SER A 339 -4.40 7.72 -22.76
C SER A 339 -3.65 7.90 -24.07
N VAL A 340 -3.73 6.92 -24.98
CA VAL A 340 -3.07 6.95 -26.29
C VAL A 340 -3.95 7.67 -27.32
N ILE A 341 -5.26 7.43 -27.33
CA ILE A 341 -6.16 7.94 -28.38
C ILE A 341 -6.74 9.30 -28.00
N VAL A 342 -7.33 9.41 -26.81
CA VAL A 342 -8.11 10.59 -26.39
C VAL A 342 -7.17 11.65 -25.82
N PRO A 343 -7.11 12.87 -26.41
CA PRO A 343 -6.26 13.94 -25.89
C PRO A 343 -6.65 14.39 -24.49
N SER A 344 -5.68 14.86 -23.70
CA SER A 344 -5.93 15.29 -22.31
C SER A 344 -6.79 16.55 -22.20
N CYS A 345 -6.70 17.47 -23.16
CA CYS A 345 -7.43 18.73 -23.19
C CYS A 345 -8.01 18.98 -24.58
N LYS A 346 -9.21 19.56 -24.65
CA LYS A 346 -9.82 19.99 -25.93
C LYS A 346 -8.93 21.05 -26.58
N GLY A 347 -8.23 20.67 -27.65
CA GLY A 347 -7.31 21.55 -28.40
C GLY A 347 -5.82 21.20 -28.29
N SER A 348 -5.41 20.36 -27.34
CA SER A 348 -4.04 19.82 -27.32
C SER A 348 -3.98 18.59 -28.23
N GLN A 349 -3.01 18.54 -29.15
CA GLN A 349 -2.72 17.35 -29.96
C GLN A 349 -1.82 16.35 -29.21
N GLU A 350 -1.30 16.71 -28.03
CA GLU A 350 -0.27 15.91 -27.36
C GLU A 350 -0.87 14.73 -26.59
N THR A 351 -0.48 13.53 -27.01
CA THR A 351 -0.53 12.33 -26.18
C THR A 351 0.88 11.84 -25.95
N THR A 352 1.27 11.71 -24.69
CA THR A 352 2.60 11.22 -24.32
C THR A 352 2.74 9.72 -24.56
N ASN A 353 1.66 8.95 -24.37
CA ASN A 353 1.69 7.50 -24.50
C ASN A 353 1.54 7.10 -25.96
N GLU A 354 2.38 6.13 -26.37
CA GLU A 354 2.40 5.59 -27.71
C GLU A 354 1.63 4.25 -27.76
N PRO A 355 1.01 3.90 -28.90
CA PRO A 355 0.39 2.59 -29.07
C PRO A 355 1.45 1.47 -29.04
N LEU A 356 1.01 0.27 -28.73
CA LEU A 356 1.85 -0.94 -28.82
C LEU A 356 2.24 -1.20 -30.28
N SER A 357 3.47 -1.66 -30.50
CA SER A 357 3.95 -2.03 -31.84
C SER A 357 3.38 -3.39 -32.25
N GLU A 358 3.29 -3.64 -33.56
CA GLU A 358 2.83 -4.96 -34.03
C GLU A 358 3.86 -6.04 -33.69
N GLU A 359 5.15 -5.72 -33.75
CA GLU A 359 6.25 -6.60 -33.35
C GLU A 359 6.19 -6.98 -31.86
N GLU A 360 5.93 -6.00 -30.98
CA GLU A 360 5.78 -6.21 -29.54
C GLU A 360 4.61 -7.16 -29.26
N ILE A 361 3.48 -6.96 -29.93
CA ILE A 361 2.31 -7.84 -29.77
C ILE A 361 2.64 -9.22 -30.36
N ALA A 362 3.12 -9.30 -31.59
CA ALA A 362 3.46 -10.55 -32.27
C ALA A 362 4.42 -11.43 -31.45
N SER A 363 5.37 -10.83 -30.73
CA SER A 363 6.30 -11.57 -29.87
C SER A 363 5.60 -12.41 -28.79
N VAL A 364 4.46 -11.95 -28.27
CA VAL A 364 3.65 -12.65 -27.26
C VAL A 364 2.78 -13.75 -27.88
N PHE A 365 2.47 -13.63 -29.18
CA PHE A 365 1.72 -14.61 -29.96
C PHE A 365 2.62 -15.60 -30.72
N GLY A 366 3.94 -15.40 -30.71
CA GLY A 366 4.90 -16.04 -31.61
C GLY A 366 4.91 -17.57 -31.59
N GLN A 367 4.58 -18.22 -30.46
CA GLN A 367 4.43 -19.68 -30.41
C GLN A 367 3.13 -20.17 -31.07
N VAL A 368 2.02 -19.40 -30.99
CA VAL A 368 0.72 -19.79 -31.55
C VAL A 368 0.67 -19.53 -33.06
N LEU A 369 1.39 -18.52 -33.54
CA LEU A 369 1.52 -18.19 -34.97
C LEU A 369 2.37 -19.20 -35.74
N GLN A 370 3.35 -19.84 -35.10
CA GLN A 370 4.19 -20.87 -35.72
C GLN A 370 3.50 -22.23 -35.79
N ASP A 371 2.71 -22.60 -34.78
CA ASP A 371 1.97 -23.88 -34.77
C ASP A 371 0.78 -23.90 -35.75
N GLY A 372 0.29 -22.73 -36.20
CA GLY A 372 -0.75 -22.64 -37.24
C GLY A 372 -0.26 -22.94 -38.66
N ALA A 373 1.06 -22.93 -38.89
CA ALA A 373 1.67 -23.13 -40.21
C ALA A 373 2.29 -24.54 -40.40
N ALA A 374 2.38 -25.36 -39.36
CA ALA A 374 3.08 -26.65 -39.38
C ALA A 374 2.13 -27.86 -39.33
N ASN A 375 1.16 -27.92 -40.24
CA ASN A 375 0.53 -29.18 -40.64
C ASN A 375 0.79 -29.42 -42.14
N GLY A 376 2.05 -29.64 -42.46
CA GLY A 376 2.48 -29.92 -43.83
C GLY A 376 3.99 -30.12 -43.92
N THR A 377 4.39 -31.38 -44.03
CA THR A 377 5.72 -31.87 -44.47
C THR A 377 6.77 -32.12 -43.39
N GLN A 378 7.01 -33.42 -43.15
CA GLN A 378 8.19 -33.99 -42.50
C GLN A 378 9.48 -33.56 -43.21
N GLY A 379 10.56 -33.31 -42.45
CA GLY A 379 11.92 -33.60 -42.90
C GLY A 379 13.05 -32.64 -42.52
N LYS A 380 13.78 -33.01 -41.45
CA LYS A 380 15.25 -33.06 -41.32
C LYS A 380 16.12 -31.78 -41.12
N HIS A 381 16.77 -31.79 -39.94
CA HIS A 381 18.11 -31.25 -39.55
C HIS A 381 18.29 -29.71 -39.51
N ALA A 382 18.92 -29.06 -38.52
CA ALA A 382 20.01 -29.47 -37.63
C ALA A 382 20.10 -28.65 -36.30
N VAL A 383 20.43 -29.36 -35.21
CA VAL A 383 21.42 -29.12 -34.12
C VAL A 383 21.66 -27.71 -33.53
N GLY A 384 21.48 -27.64 -32.19
CA GLY A 384 22.19 -26.77 -31.23
C GLY A 384 21.39 -25.54 -30.80
N THR A 385 20.71 -25.49 -29.65
CA THR A 385 21.29 -25.44 -28.28
C THR A 385 20.12 -25.60 -27.29
N GLY A 386 20.35 -26.26 -26.15
CA GLY A 386 19.29 -26.80 -25.30
C GLY A 386 18.29 -25.80 -24.70
N CYS A 387 17.02 -26.18 -24.74
CA CYS A 387 16.07 -25.99 -23.64
C CYS A 387 14.96 -27.04 -23.82
N VAL A 388 14.78 -27.90 -22.83
CA VAL A 388 13.67 -28.85 -22.77
C VAL A 388 12.43 -28.04 -22.36
N THR A 389 11.65 -27.55 -23.32
CA THR A 389 10.33 -26.97 -23.03
C THR A 389 9.28 -28.07 -23.08
N SER A 390 8.91 -28.51 -21.88
CA SER A 390 7.71 -29.29 -21.62
C SER A 390 6.47 -28.56 -22.15
N ARG A 391 5.51 -29.34 -22.64
CA ARG A 391 4.17 -28.98 -23.17
C ARG A 391 3.26 -28.14 -22.25
N ASP A 392 3.76 -27.67 -21.10
CA ASP A 392 3.02 -26.96 -20.04
C ASP A 392 3.12 -25.42 -20.13
N ASP A 393 4.08 -24.88 -20.91
CA ASP A 393 4.38 -23.44 -20.94
C ASP A 393 3.34 -22.58 -21.68
N THR A 394 2.51 -23.17 -22.55
CA THR A 394 1.49 -22.42 -23.33
C THR A 394 0.38 -21.87 -22.44
N SER A 395 0.16 -22.49 -21.27
CA SER A 395 -0.85 -22.09 -20.27
C SER A 395 -0.59 -20.70 -19.70
N GLY A 396 0.69 -20.33 -19.56
CA GLY A 396 1.12 -19.06 -18.94
C GLY A 396 0.88 -17.85 -19.83
N LEU A 397 0.90 -18.02 -21.16
CA LEU A 397 0.78 -16.93 -22.14
C LEU A 397 -0.68 -16.58 -22.48
N MET A 398 -1.65 -17.37 -22.01
CA MET A 398 -3.06 -17.18 -22.34
C MET A 398 -3.62 -15.84 -21.84
N VAL A 399 -3.31 -15.45 -20.59
CA VAL A 399 -3.76 -14.16 -20.03
C VAL A 399 -3.18 -12.97 -20.82
N PRO A 400 -1.86 -12.89 -21.06
CA PRO A 400 -1.28 -11.86 -21.91
C PRO A 400 -1.92 -11.79 -23.30
N GLN A 401 -2.11 -12.93 -23.97
CA GLN A 401 -2.71 -12.99 -25.31
C GLN A 401 -4.16 -12.48 -25.33
N LEU A 402 -4.98 -12.86 -24.35
CA LEU A 402 -6.35 -12.37 -24.21
C LEU A 402 -6.40 -10.86 -23.93
N LEU A 403 -5.53 -10.36 -23.06
CA LEU A 403 -5.45 -8.93 -22.73
C LEU A 403 -4.98 -8.09 -23.93
N LEU A 404 -4.03 -8.60 -24.72
CA LEU A 404 -3.56 -7.94 -25.94
C LEU A 404 -4.61 -7.98 -27.06
N LEU A 405 -5.37 -9.08 -27.19
CA LEU A 405 -6.52 -9.12 -28.11
C LEU A 405 -7.60 -8.11 -27.68
N TYR A 406 -7.92 -8.05 -26.39
CA TYR A 406 -8.83 -7.04 -25.86
C TYR A 406 -8.33 -5.61 -26.10
N TYR A 407 -7.03 -5.35 -25.89
CA TYR A 407 -6.40 -4.07 -26.20
C TYR A 407 -6.58 -3.67 -27.67
N LEU A 408 -6.32 -4.58 -28.62
CA LEU A 408 -6.43 -4.31 -30.05
C LEU A 408 -7.86 -3.95 -30.45
N LEU A 409 -8.83 -4.76 -30.03
CA LEU A 409 -10.24 -4.53 -30.34
C LEU A 409 -10.75 -3.24 -29.70
N LEU A 410 -10.37 -2.98 -28.45
CA LEU A 410 -10.75 -1.75 -27.75
C LEU A 410 -10.09 -0.52 -28.38
N TYR A 411 -8.84 -0.63 -28.84
CA TYR A 411 -8.13 0.44 -29.53
C TYR A 411 -8.84 0.81 -30.84
N GLU A 412 -9.21 -0.19 -31.63
CA GLU A 412 -9.99 -0.01 -32.86
C GLU A 412 -11.34 0.68 -32.59
N ASP A 413 -12.10 0.18 -31.61
CA ASP A 413 -13.37 0.75 -31.21
C ASP A 413 -13.24 2.21 -30.76
N THR A 414 -12.28 2.48 -29.87
CA THR A 414 -12.05 3.83 -29.33
C THR A 414 -11.59 4.78 -30.43
N ARG A 415 -10.78 4.32 -31.39
CA ARG A 415 -10.32 5.11 -32.54
C ARG A 415 -11.50 5.49 -33.43
N LEU A 416 -12.38 4.54 -33.76
CA LEU A 416 -13.56 4.78 -34.59
C LEU A 416 -14.54 5.73 -33.90
N ASN A 417 -14.79 5.54 -32.61
CA ASN A 417 -15.65 6.41 -31.80
C ASN A 417 -15.12 7.86 -31.72
N ASN A 418 -13.81 8.06 -31.79
CA ASN A 418 -13.17 9.38 -31.75
C ASN A 418 -12.72 9.90 -33.13
N MET A 419 -13.08 9.23 -34.24
CA MET A 419 -12.58 9.54 -35.58
C MET A 419 -12.84 10.98 -36.00
N LYS A 420 -14.02 11.53 -35.71
CA LYS A 420 -14.37 12.92 -36.02
C LYS A 420 -13.36 13.89 -35.40
N ALA A 421 -13.06 13.74 -34.10
CA ALA A 421 -12.10 14.58 -33.40
C ALA A 421 -10.67 14.40 -33.94
N ILE A 422 -10.28 13.16 -34.26
CA ILE A 422 -8.95 12.85 -34.81
C ILE A 422 -8.75 13.55 -36.16
N VAL A 423 -9.72 13.45 -37.07
CA VAL A 423 -9.66 14.07 -38.40
C VAL A 423 -9.66 15.59 -38.29
N THR A 424 -10.55 16.18 -37.49
CA THR A 424 -10.58 17.64 -37.28
C THR A 424 -9.29 18.18 -36.68
N SER A 425 -8.62 17.40 -35.83
CA SER A 425 -7.34 17.78 -35.23
C SER A 425 -6.13 17.52 -36.13
N GLY A 426 -6.28 16.88 -37.29
CA GLY A 426 -5.16 16.53 -38.19
C GLY A 426 -4.17 15.51 -37.60
N ARG A 427 -4.55 14.79 -36.54
CA ARG A 427 -3.63 13.91 -35.79
C ARG A 427 -3.49 12.55 -36.46
N LYS A 428 -2.25 12.09 -36.64
CA LYS A 428 -1.95 10.75 -37.17
C LYS A 428 -2.01 9.71 -36.04
N VAL A 429 -3.12 8.97 -35.97
CA VAL A 429 -3.28 7.84 -35.05
C VAL A 429 -2.97 6.54 -35.78
N LYS A 430 -2.20 5.65 -35.13
CA LYS A 430 -1.79 4.37 -35.72
C LYS A 430 -3.01 3.53 -36.12
N ARG A 431 -2.89 2.86 -37.26
CA ARG A 431 -3.82 1.81 -37.70
C ARG A 431 -3.06 0.50 -37.73
N TYR A 432 -3.65 -0.54 -37.12
CA TYR A 432 -3.09 -1.88 -37.18
C TYR A 432 -3.41 -2.51 -38.55
N GLY A 433 -2.46 -3.22 -39.12
CA GLY A 433 -2.61 -3.86 -40.43
C GLY A 433 -3.68 -4.95 -40.42
N ALA A 434 -4.48 -5.02 -41.48
CA ALA A 434 -5.46 -6.10 -41.66
C ALA A 434 -4.78 -7.48 -41.75
N ASP A 435 -3.61 -7.53 -42.39
CA ASP A 435 -2.77 -8.74 -42.51
C ASP A 435 -2.23 -9.20 -41.15
N PHE A 436 -1.97 -8.27 -40.23
CA PHE A 436 -1.55 -8.60 -38.88
C PHE A 436 -2.74 -9.14 -38.06
N LEU A 437 -3.90 -8.48 -38.13
CA LEU A 437 -5.10 -8.92 -37.40
C LEU A 437 -5.57 -10.30 -37.86
N SER A 438 -5.50 -10.61 -39.16
CA SER A 438 -5.92 -11.90 -39.70
C SER A 438 -5.04 -13.08 -39.24
N GLN A 439 -3.79 -12.81 -38.87
CA GLN A 439 -2.88 -13.82 -38.34
C GLN A 439 -3.22 -14.20 -36.89
N LEU A 440 -3.94 -13.34 -36.14
CA LEU A 440 -4.21 -13.60 -34.73
C LEU A 440 -5.23 -14.74 -34.54
N PRO A 441 -5.00 -15.66 -33.59
CA PRO A 441 -5.88 -16.80 -33.31
C PRO A 441 -7.13 -16.39 -32.51
N MET A 442 -7.89 -15.39 -32.99
CA MET A 442 -8.99 -14.77 -32.23
C MET A 442 -10.06 -15.78 -31.80
N ARG A 443 -10.47 -16.69 -32.71
CA ARG A 443 -11.49 -17.72 -32.42
C ARG A 443 -11.05 -18.64 -31.28
N TYR A 444 -9.82 -19.14 -31.34
CA TYR A 444 -9.26 -20.02 -30.31
C TYR A 444 -9.23 -19.33 -28.93
N LEU A 445 -8.77 -18.08 -28.89
CA LEU A 445 -8.68 -17.32 -27.63
C LEU A 445 -10.06 -17.10 -27.00
N VAL A 446 -11.04 -16.72 -27.82
CA VAL A 446 -12.40 -16.41 -27.35
C VAL A 446 -13.13 -17.67 -26.88
N THR A 447 -13.06 -18.77 -27.63
CA THR A 447 -13.66 -20.04 -27.22
C THR A 447 -13.04 -20.56 -25.93
N THR A 448 -11.73 -20.37 -25.75
CA THR A 448 -11.05 -20.77 -24.51
C THR A 448 -11.48 -19.88 -23.33
N ALA A 449 -11.58 -18.56 -23.53
CA ALA A 449 -12.07 -17.62 -22.51
C ALA A 449 -13.54 -17.86 -22.14
N GLN A 450 -14.37 -18.37 -23.06
CA GLN A 450 -15.75 -18.76 -22.78
C GLN A 450 -15.84 -19.99 -21.89
N ARG A 451 -14.97 -20.99 -22.12
CA ARG A 451 -15.01 -22.29 -21.45
C ARG A 451 -14.43 -22.27 -20.04
N ASP A 452 -13.59 -21.29 -19.74
CA ASP A 452 -12.84 -21.23 -18.48
C ASP A 452 -13.22 -19.99 -17.66
N GLU A 453 -13.86 -20.24 -16.51
CA GLU A 453 -14.35 -19.20 -15.58
C GLU A 453 -13.24 -18.28 -15.07
N ARG A 454 -11.98 -18.72 -15.11
CA ARG A 454 -10.80 -17.92 -14.73
C ARG A 454 -10.64 -16.64 -15.58
N TYR A 455 -11.34 -16.52 -16.70
CA TYR A 455 -11.33 -15.36 -17.60
C TYR A 455 -12.68 -14.61 -17.66
N ALA A 456 -13.65 -14.95 -16.81
CA ALA A 456 -15.02 -14.43 -16.87
C ALA A 456 -15.12 -12.89 -16.85
N GLY A 457 -14.17 -12.20 -16.19
CA GLY A 457 -14.13 -10.73 -16.16
C GLY A 457 -13.81 -10.05 -17.50
N LEU A 458 -13.23 -10.78 -18.46
CA LEU A 458 -12.79 -10.24 -19.75
C LEU A 458 -13.65 -10.71 -20.93
N PHE A 459 -14.27 -11.89 -20.82
CA PHE A 459 -15.05 -12.50 -21.89
C PHE A 459 -16.23 -11.63 -22.38
N PRO A 460 -17.11 -11.07 -21.52
CA PRO A 460 -18.24 -10.28 -22.00
C PRO A 460 -17.83 -8.98 -22.74
N PRO A 461 -16.87 -8.18 -22.24
CA PRO A 461 -16.33 -7.05 -23.01
C PRO A 461 -15.71 -7.46 -24.35
N LEU A 462 -14.97 -8.57 -24.37
CA LEU A 462 -14.31 -9.07 -25.58
C LEU A 462 -15.33 -9.50 -26.64
N LEU A 463 -16.36 -10.25 -26.24
CA LEU A 463 -17.43 -10.71 -27.13
C LEU A 463 -18.20 -9.52 -27.73
N ARG A 464 -18.47 -8.49 -26.94
CA ARG A 464 -19.13 -7.26 -27.42
C ARG A 464 -18.32 -6.59 -28.53
N LEU A 465 -17.01 -6.44 -28.33
CA LEU A 465 -16.12 -5.82 -29.32
C LEU A 465 -15.95 -6.70 -30.57
N LEU A 466 -15.95 -8.02 -30.42
CA LEU A 466 -15.90 -8.95 -31.56
C LEU A 466 -17.19 -8.91 -32.37
N ALA A 467 -18.35 -8.86 -31.72
CA ALA A 467 -19.62 -8.75 -32.42
C ALA A 467 -19.72 -7.46 -33.25
N SER A 468 -19.10 -6.35 -32.80
CA SER A 468 -19.09 -5.10 -33.55
C SER A 468 -18.05 -5.07 -34.68
N HIS A 469 -16.82 -5.55 -34.45
CA HIS A 469 -15.70 -5.40 -35.40
C HIS A 469 -15.47 -6.63 -36.29
N HIS A 470 -15.83 -7.82 -35.82
CA HIS A 470 -15.66 -9.10 -36.51
C HIS A 470 -16.92 -9.97 -36.44
N PRO A 471 -18.07 -9.52 -36.98
CA PRO A 471 -19.34 -10.25 -36.88
C PRO A 471 -19.30 -11.65 -37.50
N HIS A 472 -18.44 -11.87 -38.50
CA HIS A 472 -18.20 -13.18 -39.12
C HIS A 472 -17.63 -14.22 -38.15
N LEU A 473 -16.93 -13.81 -37.08
CA LEU A 473 -16.42 -14.72 -36.05
C LEU A 473 -17.49 -15.07 -35.00
N CYS A 474 -18.60 -14.33 -34.95
CA CYS A 474 -19.69 -14.50 -33.99
C CYS A 474 -20.93 -15.17 -34.61
N MET A 475 -20.79 -15.81 -35.78
CA MET A 475 -21.89 -16.53 -36.42
C MET A 475 -22.34 -17.70 -35.53
N VAL A 476 -23.64 -17.77 -35.28
CA VAL A 476 -24.26 -18.74 -34.36
C VAL A 476 -23.99 -20.19 -34.79
N ASP A 477 -24.02 -20.46 -36.10
CA ASP A 477 -23.76 -21.78 -36.68
C ASP A 477 -22.33 -22.30 -36.39
N ASP A 478 -21.37 -21.38 -36.29
CA ASP A 478 -19.96 -21.68 -36.03
C ASP A 478 -19.69 -22.01 -34.56
N TRP A 479 -20.49 -21.45 -33.65
CA TRP A 479 -20.36 -21.66 -32.21
C TRP A 479 -21.14 -22.92 -31.77
N LEU A 480 -22.32 -23.15 -32.36
CA LEU A 480 -23.13 -24.35 -32.14
C LEU A 480 -22.43 -25.64 -32.57
N ARG A 481 -21.64 -25.61 -33.66
CA ARG A 481 -20.86 -26.78 -34.12
C ARG A 481 -19.79 -27.22 -33.11
N GLY A 482 -19.34 -26.35 -32.21
CA GLY A 482 -18.40 -26.68 -31.14
C GLY A 482 -19.00 -27.44 -29.96
N GLU A 483 -20.33 -27.47 -29.84
CA GLU A 483 -21.07 -28.20 -28.79
C GLU A 483 -21.59 -29.57 -29.27
N GLY A 484 -21.63 -29.82 -30.59
CA GLY A 484 -22.20 -31.01 -31.22
C GLY A 484 -21.31 -32.25 -31.33
N GLY A 485 -20.18 -32.31 -30.60
CA GLY A 485 -19.21 -33.42 -30.66
C GLY A 485 -19.58 -34.70 -29.90
N ALA A 486 -20.86 -34.89 -29.55
CA ALA A 486 -21.36 -36.11 -28.93
C ALA A 486 -22.74 -36.49 -29.53
N VAL A 487 -22.84 -36.55 -30.85
CA VAL A 487 -23.95 -37.28 -31.48
C VAL A 487 -23.58 -38.75 -31.46
N THR A 488 -24.03 -39.44 -30.41
CA THR A 488 -24.14 -40.89 -30.38
C THR A 488 -24.81 -41.36 -31.66
N SER A 489 -24.11 -42.21 -32.39
CA SER A 489 -24.61 -43.00 -33.51
C SER A 489 -25.96 -43.64 -33.15
N LEU A 490 -27.03 -43.21 -33.83
CA LEU A 490 -28.29 -43.95 -33.87
C LEU A 490 -28.04 -45.30 -34.54
N PRO A 491 -28.45 -46.44 -33.94
CA PRO A 491 -28.36 -47.72 -34.61
C PRO A 491 -29.43 -47.80 -35.69
N GLN A 492 -29.00 -48.15 -36.91
CA GLN A 492 -29.90 -48.59 -37.98
C GLN A 492 -30.68 -49.83 -37.52
N ARG A 493 -32.00 -49.79 -37.70
CA ARG A 493 -32.83 -50.96 -37.97
C ARG A 493 -33.75 -50.66 -39.13
#